data_AF-A0A1W5ZAE4-F1
#
_entry.id   AF-A0A1W5ZAE4-F1
#
_cell.length_a   1.000
_cell.length_b   1.000
_cell.length_c   1.000
_cell.angle_alpha   90.00
_cell.angle_beta   90.00
_cell.angle_gamma   90.00
#
_symmetry.space_group_name_H-M   'P 1'
#
loop_
_entity.id
_entity.type
_entity.pdbx_description
1 polymer ?
#
loop_
_entity_poly.entity_id
_entity_poly.type
_entity_poly.pdbx_seq_one_letter_code
_entity_poly.pdbx_strand_id
1 'polypeptide(L)'
;MEPGDVVALWASAKSLFFAHDFPTYASLECRQLGPDDPRRLAAALDAAEKWRKYGTDVTQWLEEASAPKPPIWTGRTQAELDEAAKPKPSHVLRATPGWPPIAVPGQPGRYLTHAQEMAA
;
A
#
# COMPACT_ATOMS: atom_id res chain seq x y z
N MET A 1 12.47 9.60 44.16
CA MET A 1 11.74 10.67 43.50
C MET A 1 10.60 11.05 44.42
N GLU A 2 10.61 12.28 44.93
CA GLU A 2 9.55 12.76 45.80
C GLU A 2 8.26 13.01 44.99
N PRO A 3 7.07 13.00 45.61
CA PRO A 3 5.81 13.25 44.90
C PRO A 3 5.80 14.57 44.10
N GLY A 4 6.47 15.61 44.62
CA GLY A 4 6.64 16.89 43.94
C GLY A 4 7.47 16.79 42.65
N ASP A 5 8.48 15.92 42.63
CA ASP A 5 9.35 15.72 41.47
C ASP A 5 8.58 15.05 40.32
N VAL A 6 7.68 14.11 40.64
CA VAL A 6 6.81 13.45 39.65
C VAL A 6 5.87 14.47 38.98
N VAL A 7 5.26 15.35 39.77
CA VAL A 7 4.35 16.38 39.25
C VAL A 7 5.11 17.35 38.34
N ALA A 8 6.31 17.78 38.75
CA ALA A 8 7.16 18.66 37.96
C ALA A 8 7.61 18.00 36.63
N LEU A 9 7.97 16.71 36.67
CA LEU A 9 8.31 15.91 35.50
C LEU A 9 7.16 15.87 34.50
N TRP A 10 5.94 15.58 34.99
CA TRP A 10 4.74 15.53 34.15
C TRP A 10 4.37 16.87 33.54
N ALA A 11 4.45 17.96 34.31
CA ALA A 11 4.18 19.31 33.81
C ALA A 11 5.17 19.71 32.69
N SER A 12 6.45 19.40 32.90
CA SER A 12 7.51 19.67 31.93
C SER A 12 7.34 18.82 30.66
N ALA A 13 7.07 17.52 30.82
CA ALA A 13 6.84 16.61 29.70
C ALA A 13 5.62 17.01 28.85
N LYS A 14 4.51 17.45 29.47
CA LYS A 14 3.35 17.97 28.74
C LYS A 14 3.68 19.21 27.92
N SER A 15 4.48 20.12 28.47
CA SER A 15 4.88 21.34 27.77
C SER A 15 5.72 21.00 26.53
N LEU A 16 6.71 20.11 26.68
CA LEU A 16 7.53 19.62 25.57
C LEU A 16 6.70 18.84 24.54
N PHE A 17 5.76 18.03 25.01
CA PHE A 17 4.83 17.29 24.16
C PHE A 17 4.04 18.22 23.23
N PHE A 18 3.44 19.28 23.79
CA PHE A 18 2.71 20.26 22.97
C PHE A 18 3.63 21.07 22.05
N ALA A 19 4.85 21.39 22.52
CA ALA A 19 5.86 22.08 21.71
C ALA A 19 6.48 21.20 20.62
N HIS A 20 6.27 19.88 20.64
CA HIS A 20 6.95 18.90 19.78
C HIS A 20 8.49 18.95 19.89
N ASP A 21 8.99 19.34 21.07
CA ASP A 21 10.43 19.48 21.35
C ASP A 21 10.95 18.28 22.15
N PHE A 22 11.03 17.14 21.49
CA PHE A 22 11.52 15.88 22.07
C PHE A 22 11.97 14.91 20.96
N PRO A 23 12.89 13.98 21.23
CA PRO A 23 13.32 13.00 20.24
C PRO A 23 12.24 11.94 19.99
N THR A 24 12.24 11.31 18.83
CA THR A 24 11.34 10.18 18.52
C THR A 24 11.50 9.05 19.54
N TYR A 25 10.38 8.49 20.02
CA TYR A 25 10.40 7.38 20.97
C TYR A 25 11.25 6.20 20.47
N ALA A 26 12.02 5.59 21.39
CA ALA A 26 12.93 4.48 21.12
C ALA A 26 14.05 4.73 20.09
N SER A 27 14.23 5.98 19.62
CA SER A 27 15.41 6.40 18.85
C SER A 27 16.70 6.38 19.71
N LEU A 28 17.87 6.47 19.07
CA LEU A 28 19.15 6.51 19.79
C LEU A 28 19.20 7.69 20.77
N GLU A 29 18.81 8.88 20.33
CA GLU A 29 18.75 10.09 21.16
C GLU A 29 17.80 9.89 22.36
N CYS A 30 16.61 9.33 22.14
CA CYS A 30 15.66 9.02 23.21
C CYS A 30 16.22 8.00 24.21
N ARG A 31 17.02 7.02 23.76
CA ARG A 31 17.65 6.01 24.62
C ARG A 31 18.80 6.57 25.46
N GLN A 32 19.48 7.61 24.97
CA GLN A 32 20.55 8.29 25.69
C GLN A 32 20.03 9.21 26.80
N LEU A 33 18.75 9.60 26.75
CA LEU A 33 18.12 10.37 27.81
C LEU A 33 17.97 9.56 29.10
N GLY A 34 18.18 10.23 30.23
CA GLY A 34 17.95 9.64 31.56
C GLY A 34 16.48 9.23 31.76
N PRO A 35 16.21 8.31 32.70
CA PRO A 35 14.84 7.88 33.00
C PRO A 35 13.94 9.01 33.51
N ASP A 36 14.54 10.03 34.15
CA ASP A 36 13.83 11.18 34.73
C ASP A 36 13.86 12.42 33.81
N ASP A 37 14.28 12.27 32.55
CA ASP A 37 14.27 13.38 31.58
C ASP A 37 12.83 13.58 31.02
N PRO A 38 12.24 14.79 31.13
CA PRO A 38 10.89 15.05 30.66
C PRO A 38 10.73 14.87 29.14
N ARG A 39 11.80 15.01 28.33
CA ARG A 39 11.76 14.74 26.88
C ARG A 39 11.53 13.27 26.60
N ARG A 40 12.07 12.38 27.43
CA ARG A 40 11.86 10.93 27.29
C ARG A 40 10.42 10.54 27.59
N LEU A 41 9.81 11.17 28.60
CA LEU A 41 8.39 11.00 28.90
C LEU A 41 7.50 11.58 27.79
N ALA A 42 7.82 12.77 27.26
CA ALA A 42 7.10 13.37 26.13
C ALA A 42 7.12 12.45 24.89
N ALA A 43 8.27 11.86 24.57
CA ALA A 43 8.40 10.89 23.49
C ALA A 43 7.52 9.65 23.71
N ALA A 44 7.48 9.12 24.94
CA ALA A 44 6.62 7.97 25.27
C ALA A 44 5.13 8.30 25.14
N LEU A 45 4.71 9.50 25.53
CA LEU A 45 3.32 9.96 25.36
C LEU A 45 2.94 10.07 23.88
N ASP A 46 3.83 10.60 23.03
CA ASP A 46 3.63 10.65 21.59
C ASP A 46 3.50 9.26 20.96
N ALA A 47 4.36 8.31 21.35
CA ALA A 47 4.24 6.93 20.91
C ALA A 47 2.91 6.29 21.34
N ALA A 48 2.48 6.51 22.59
CA ALA A 48 1.20 6.02 23.09
C ALA A 48 0.01 6.63 22.34
N GLU A 49 0.06 7.92 22.02
CA GLU A 49 -0.99 8.61 21.27
C GLU A 49 -1.04 8.16 19.80
N LYS A 50 0.12 7.95 19.17
CA LYS A 50 0.21 7.35 17.83
C LYS A 50 -0.34 5.93 17.83
N TRP A 51 -0.04 5.12 18.84
CA TRP A 51 -0.63 3.79 19.00
C TRP A 51 -2.14 3.86 19.19
N ARG A 52 -2.65 4.80 19.99
CA ARG A 52 -4.09 5.00 20.16
C ARG A 52 -4.80 5.39 18.85
N LYS A 53 -4.14 6.20 18.00
CA LYS A 53 -4.70 6.69 16.73
C LYS A 53 -4.58 5.69 15.58
N TYR A 54 -3.44 5.02 15.47
CA TYR A 54 -3.05 4.25 14.29
C TYR A 54 -2.69 2.79 14.61
N GLY A 55 -2.73 2.39 15.89
CA GLY A 55 -2.28 1.07 16.32
C GLY A 55 -3.03 -0.06 15.63
N THR A 56 -4.34 0.10 15.42
CA THR A 56 -5.17 -0.88 14.70
C THR A 56 -4.71 -1.08 13.25
N ASP A 57 -4.48 0.00 12.51
CA ASP A 57 -4.04 -0.07 11.12
C ASP A 57 -2.63 -0.67 11.01
N VAL A 58 -1.73 -0.32 11.94
CA VAL A 58 -0.38 -0.89 12.00
C VAL A 58 -0.41 -2.37 12.36
N THR A 59 -1.27 -2.79 13.28
CA THR A 59 -1.43 -4.22 13.61
C THR A 59 -2.01 -5.01 12.45
N GLN A 60 -3.03 -4.49 11.78
CA GLN A 60 -3.62 -5.14 10.61
C GLN A 60 -2.57 -5.31 9.49
N TRP A 61 -1.86 -4.23 9.15
CA TRP A 61 -0.79 -4.28 8.16
C TRP A 61 0.29 -5.30 8.55
N LEU A 62 0.68 -5.35 9.82
CA LEU A 62 1.70 -6.28 10.31
C LEU A 62 1.23 -7.74 10.23
N GLU A 63 -0.04 -8.01 10.57
CA GLU A 63 -0.67 -9.32 10.44
C GLU A 63 -0.69 -9.78 8.98
N GLU A 64 -1.10 -8.91 8.06
CA GLU A 64 -1.09 -9.17 6.62
C GLU A 64 0.32 -9.42 6.09
N ALA A 65 1.30 -8.63 6.51
CA ALA A 65 2.70 -8.78 6.12
C ALA A 65 3.34 -10.06 6.69
N SER A 66 2.91 -10.47 7.88
CA SER A 66 3.38 -11.68 8.57
C SER A 66 2.57 -12.92 8.21
N ALA A 67 1.52 -12.78 7.41
CA ALA A 67 0.68 -13.89 7.00
C ALA A 67 1.54 -14.94 6.27
N PRO A 68 1.39 -16.23 6.61
CA PRO A 68 2.16 -17.29 5.98
C PRO A 68 1.89 -17.25 4.47
N LYS A 69 2.96 -17.13 3.68
CA LYS A 69 2.84 -17.25 2.23
C LYS A 69 2.26 -18.62 1.91
N PRO A 70 1.29 -18.70 0.97
CA PRO A 70 0.77 -19.99 0.53
C PRO A 70 1.95 -20.86 0.06
N PRO A 71 1.97 -22.15 0.41
CA PRO A 71 3.09 -23.01 0.08
C PRO A 71 3.19 -23.17 -1.43
N ILE A 72 4.41 -23.31 -1.95
CA ILE A 72 4.70 -23.27 -3.40
C ILE A 72 3.86 -24.21 -4.27
N TRP A 73 3.38 -25.33 -3.71
CA TRP A 73 2.54 -26.32 -4.39
C TRP A 73 1.07 -25.88 -4.57
N THR A 74 0.63 -24.83 -3.86
CA THR A 74 -0.69 -24.20 -4.06
C THR A 74 -0.67 -23.14 -5.18
N GLY A 75 0.52 -22.75 -5.63
CA GLY A 75 0.67 -21.85 -6.77
C GLY A 75 0.39 -22.56 -8.09
N ARG A 76 0.14 -21.77 -9.15
CA ARG A 76 0.09 -22.29 -10.51
C ARG A 76 1.43 -22.91 -10.87
N THR A 77 1.39 -24.07 -11.50
CA THR A 77 2.54 -24.70 -12.13
C THR A 77 3.06 -23.82 -13.28
N GLN A 78 4.32 -24.02 -13.66
CA GLN A 78 4.90 -23.31 -14.82
C GLN A 78 4.04 -23.54 -16.08
N ALA A 79 3.55 -24.76 -16.29
CA ALA A 79 2.69 -25.09 -17.43
C ALA A 79 1.37 -24.30 -17.43
N GLU A 80 0.75 -24.10 -16.27
CA GLU A 80 -0.47 -23.29 -16.15
C GLU A 80 -0.20 -21.79 -16.35
N LEU A 81 0.96 -21.30 -15.93
CA LEU A 81 1.39 -19.93 -16.21
C LEU A 81 1.66 -19.73 -17.70
N ASP A 82 2.34 -20.69 -18.34
CA ASP A 82 2.63 -20.67 -19.78
C ASP A 82 1.33 -20.74 -20.58
N GLU A 83 0.35 -21.56 -20.16
CA GLU A 83 -0.99 -21.62 -20.75
C GLU A 83 -1.73 -20.28 -20.61
N ALA A 84 -1.71 -19.68 -19.42
CA ALA A 84 -2.35 -18.39 -19.16
C ALA A 84 -1.68 -17.23 -19.92
N ALA A 85 -0.37 -17.35 -20.20
CA ALA A 85 0.40 -16.39 -20.98
C ALA A 85 0.19 -16.52 -22.49
N LYS A 86 -0.49 -17.58 -22.96
CA LYS A 86 -0.77 -17.73 -24.40
C LYS A 86 -1.57 -16.53 -24.90
N PRO A 87 -1.15 -15.92 -26.02
CA PRO A 87 -1.87 -14.78 -26.57
C PRO A 87 -3.30 -15.20 -26.93
N LYS A 88 -4.27 -14.39 -26.51
CA LYS A 88 -5.66 -14.58 -26.93
C LYS A 88 -5.73 -14.46 -28.45
N PRO A 89 -6.57 -15.26 -29.12
CA PRO A 89 -6.75 -15.12 -30.56
C PRO A 89 -7.20 -13.69 -30.88
N SER A 90 -6.73 -13.18 -32.02
CA SER A 90 -7.14 -11.87 -32.50
C SER A 90 -8.66 -11.81 -32.65
N HIS A 91 -9.25 -10.72 -32.16
CA HIS A 91 -10.69 -10.52 -32.29
C HIS A 91 -11.06 -10.32 -33.76
N VAL A 92 -11.92 -11.18 -34.31
CA VAL A 92 -12.44 -11.01 -35.67
C VAL A 92 -13.49 -9.90 -35.64
N LEU A 93 -13.16 -8.76 -36.26
CA LEU A 93 -14.10 -7.65 -36.41
C LEU A 93 -15.11 -7.97 -37.52
N ARG A 94 -16.40 -7.76 -37.25
CA ARG A 94 -17.48 -7.85 -38.23
C ARG A 94 -18.06 -6.47 -38.50
N ALA A 95 -18.30 -6.16 -39.78
CA ALA A 95 -18.89 -4.88 -40.14
C ALA A 95 -20.41 -4.96 -39.91
N THR A 96 -20.93 -4.13 -39.00
CA THR A 96 -22.38 -4.09 -38.71
C THR A 96 -23.09 -3.21 -39.76
N PRO A 97 -24.35 -3.51 -40.16
CA PRO A 97 -25.10 -2.64 -41.07
C PRO A 97 -25.12 -1.18 -40.60
N GLY A 98 -24.89 -0.24 -41.51
CA GLY A 98 -24.92 1.20 -41.22
C GLY A 98 -23.61 1.80 -40.70
N TRP A 99 -22.56 0.98 -40.51
CA TRP A 99 -21.24 1.48 -40.13
C TRP A 99 -20.44 1.99 -41.34
N PRO A 100 -19.61 3.03 -41.17
CA PRO A 100 -18.66 3.45 -42.19
C PRO A 100 -17.56 2.38 -42.40
N PRO A 101 -16.89 2.36 -43.57
CA PRO A 101 -15.82 1.40 -43.86
C PRO A 101 -14.71 1.42 -42.79
N ILE A 102 -14.38 0.24 -42.26
CA ILE A 102 -13.37 0.11 -41.19
C ILE A 102 -12.02 -0.24 -41.81
N ALA A 103 -11.01 0.63 -41.64
CA ALA A 103 -9.67 0.37 -42.15
C ALA A 103 -8.99 -0.77 -41.36
N VAL A 104 -8.39 -1.74 -42.07
CA VAL A 104 -7.69 -2.87 -41.43
C VAL A 104 -6.24 -2.48 -41.11
N PRO A 105 -5.82 -2.46 -39.84
CA PRO A 105 -4.45 -2.15 -39.47
C PRO A 105 -3.46 -3.11 -40.14
N GLY A 106 -2.39 -2.57 -40.72
CA GLY A 106 -1.36 -3.35 -41.42
C GLY A 106 -1.69 -3.71 -42.87
N GLN A 107 -2.87 -3.34 -43.39
CA GLN A 107 -3.24 -3.55 -44.80
C GLN A 107 -3.75 -2.25 -45.44
N PRO A 108 -2.84 -1.36 -45.90
CA PRO A 108 -3.20 -0.09 -46.51
C PRO A 108 -4.14 -0.29 -47.71
N GLY A 109 -5.24 0.46 -47.75
CA GLY A 109 -6.24 0.38 -48.81
C GLY A 109 -7.29 -0.73 -48.64
N ARG A 110 -7.14 -1.60 -47.63
CA ARG A 110 -8.16 -2.61 -47.30
C ARG A 110 -9.13 -2.07 -46.25
N TYR A 111 -10.42 -2.13 -46.58
CA TYR A 111 -11.51 -1.74 -45.70
C TYR A 111 -12.47 -2.92 -45.51
N LEU A 112 -12.99 -3.09 -44.29
CA LEU A 112 -14.12 -3.97 -44.00
C LEU A 112 -15.41 -3.19 -44.22
N THR A 113 -16.25 -3.69 -45.11
CA THR A 113 -17.58 -3.15 -45.37
C THR A 113 -18.61 -4.26 -45.25
N HIS A 114 -19.81 -3.93 -44.76
CA HIS A 114 -20.90 -4.89 -44.60
C HIS A 114 -21.27 -5.60 -45.92
N ALA A 115 -21.18 -4.89 -47.05
CA ALA A 115 -21.51 -5.44 -48.37
C ALA A 115 -20.54 -6.51 -48.87
N GLN A 116 -19.25 -6.42 -48.49
CA GLN A 116 -18.22 -7.40 -48.87
C GLN A 116 -18.29 -8.68 -48.04
N GLU A 117 -18.84 -8.63 -46.83
CA GLU A 117 -19.03 -9.80 -45.96
C GLU A 117 -20.22 -10.68 -46.42
N MET A 118 -21.19 -10.11 -47.14
CA MET A 118 -22.36 -10.83 -47.69
C MET A 118 -22.10 -11.53 -49.03
N ALA A 119 -20.97 -11.24 -49.68
CA ALA A 119 -20.63 -11.73 -51.02
C ALA A 119 -19.59 -12.86 -51.04
N ALA A 120 -19.13 -13.30 -49.86
CA ALA A 120 -18.15 -14.36 -49.65
C ALA A 120 -18.79 -15.54 -48.91
#